data_AF-A0A0K8UTK4-F1
#
_entry.id   AF-A0A0K8UTK4-F1
#
_cell.length_a   1.000
_cell.length_b   1.000
_cell.length_c   1.000
_cell.angle_alpha   90.00
_cell.angle_beta   90.00
_cell.angle_gamma   90.00
#
_symmetry.space_group_name_H-M   'P 1'
#
loop_
_entity.id
_entity.type
_entity.pdbx_description
1 polymer ?
#
loop_
_entity_poly.entity_id
_entity_poly.type
_entity_poly.pdbx_seq_one_letter_code
_entity_poly.pdbx_strand_id
1 'polypeptide(L)'
;MSHTLEKDSKPRDIAFLDTYAMARWRCVLHYMVGTGSSNKAQDSEGISPDAVRILLHANLMKRDERDGITITRQGFQFLLLDTQSQVWHFMLQYLDTCEERGLSLPDCLSMLFQLSFSTLGRDYSSEGMSPKMLTFLQHLREFGLVFQRKRKEGRFYPTRLALNVTNKHAAVPAVIAEDDKAQESGYIVVETNYRVYAYTDSPLQVAVLGLFTELLYRFPNLVVGVLTRDSVRQALRGGITADQIVSYLEQYSHPNMKLTESAIKSKSPLPPTVVDQIKLWELERNRFTYTEGVVYNQFLSQADFVTLRDYAQSINVLVHMNERTRTMVVTKNGHDDVKRFWKRYSKSGG
;
A
#
# COMPACT_ATOMS: atom_id res chain seq x y z
N MET A 1 -3.24 -36.71 8.19
CA MET A 1 -1.92 -36.75 7.49
C MET A 1 -0.86 -37.37 8.41
N SER A 2 -0.82 -38.69 8.55
CA SER A 2 0.25 -39.37 9.30
C SER A 2 0.68 -40.65 8.59
N HIS A 3 1.14 -40.52 7.35
CA HIS A 3 2.07 -41.51 6.82
C HIS A 3 3.44 -41.14 7.38
N THR A 4 4.01 -42.01 8.22
CA THR A 4 5.39 -41.92 8.67
C THR A 4 6.30 -41.95 7.45
N LEU A 5 6.77 -40.77 7.05
CA LEU A 5 7.76 -40.62 6.00
C LEU A 5 9.09 -41.24 6.45
N GLU A 6 9.80 -41.90 5.55
CA GLU A 6 11.18 -42.33 5.80
C GLU A 6 12.04 -41.12 6.17
N LYS A 7 13.04 -41.28 7.04
CA LYS A 7 13.87 -40.17 7.53
C LYS A 7 14.47 -39.37 6.36
N ASP A 8 14.21 -38.06 6.32
CA ASP A 8 14.76 -37.19 5.26
C ASP A 8 16.30 -37.28 5.27
N SER A 9 16.89 -37.47 4.10
CA SER A 9 18.33 -37.48 3.89
C SER A 9 18.97 -36.11 4.14
N LYS A 10 18.21 -35.01 4.01
CA LYS A 10 18.66 -33.63 4.27
C LYS A 10 17.58 -32.84 5.02
N PRO A 11 17.35 -33.14 6.31
CA PRO A 11 16.35 -32.43 7.10
C PRO A 11 16.69 -30.94 7.14
N ARG A 12 15.67 -30.09 7.06
CA ARG A 12 15.84 -28.64 7.19
C ARG A 12 15.60 -28.23 8.62
N ASP A 13 16.57 -27.50 9.14
CA ASP A 13 16.51 -26.89 10.44
C ASP A 13 15.54 -25.70 10.44
N ILE A 14 15.09 -25.34 11.63
CA ILE A 14 14.12 -24.28 11.84
C ILE A 14 14.68 -22.93 11.35
N ALA A 15 15.97 -22.65 11.59
CA ALA A 15 16.59 -21.39 11.19
C ALA A 15 16.66 -21.23 9.67
N PHE A 16 16.92 -22.32 8.92
CA PHE A 16 16.80 -22.31 7.46
C PHE A 16 15.39 -21.99 6.99
N LEU A 17 14.36 -22.61 7.58
CA LEU A 17 12.96 -22.38 7.19
C LEU A 17 12.53 -20.93 7.43
N ASP A 18 13.00 -20.33 8.52
CA ASP A 18 12.73 -18.93 8.85
C ASP A 18 13.40 -17.97 7.86
N THR A 19 14.68 -18.22 7.55
CA THR A 19 15.43 -17.45 6.56
C THR A 19 14.78 -17.55 5.18
N TYR A 20 14.39 -18.75 4.78
CA TYR A 20 13.68 -19.00 3.52
C TYR A 20 12.35 -18.25 3.44
N ALA A 21 11.51 -18.38 4.47
CA ALA A 21 10.18 -17.77 4.50
C ALA A 21 10.29 -16.23 4.40
N MET A 22 11.18 -15.64 5.18
CA MET A 22 11.41 -14.19 5.16
C MET A 22 12.04 -13.71 3.86
N ALA A 23 12.98 -14.45 3.26
CA ALA A 23 13.53 -14.09 1.95
C ALA A 23 12.44 -14.04 0.87
N ARG A 24 11.57 -15.06 0.82
CA ARG A 24 10.45 -15.11 -0.13
C ARG A 24 9.44 -14.00 0.11
N TRP A 25 9.09 -13.73 1.37
CA TRP A 25 8.18 -12.65 1.71
C TRP A 25 8.76 -11.27 1.36
N ARG A 26 10.05 -11.05 1.65
CA ARG A 26 10.77 -9.82 1.29
C ARG A 26 10.81 -9.59 -0.21
N CYS A 27 10.92 -10.63 -1.05
CA CYS A 27 10.81 -10.47 -2.50
C CYS A 27 9.45 -9.88 -2.92
N VAL A 28 8.36 -10.28 -2.27
CA VAL A 28 7.02 -9.71 -2.52
C VAL A 28 6.97 -8.23 -2.13
N LEU A 29 7.46 -7.88 -0.95
CA LEU A 29 7.47 -6.50 -0.47
C LEU A 29 8.40 -5.60 -1.30
N HIS A 30 9.58 -6.10 -1.68
CA HIS A 30 10.50 -5.40 -2.56
C HIS A 30 9.89 -5.12 -3.93
N TYR A 31 9.14 -6.06 -4.49
CA TYR A 31 8.43 -5.85 -5.74
C TYR A 31 7.39 -4.73 -5.62
N MET A 32 6.70 -4.62 -4.48
CA MET A 32 5.73 -3.53 -4.25
C MET A 32 6.38 -2.13 -4.29
N VAL A 33 7.65 -2.03 -3.88
CA VAL A 33 8.37 -0.76 -3.75
C VAL A 33 9.22 -0.46 -4.99
N GLY A 34 9.80 -1.49 -5.61
CA GLY A 34 10.85 -1.39 -6.64
C GLY A 34 10.37 -1.12 -8.07
N THR A 35 9.07 -1.06 -8.34
CA THR A 35 8.57 -0.86 -9.71
C THR A 35 8.66 0.59 -10.22
N GLY A 36 9.01 1.56 -9.36
CA GLY A 36 9.18 2.98 -9.72
C GLY A 36 10.62 3.44 -9.97
N SER A 37 11.63 2.60 -9.71
CA SER A 37 13.04 2.93 -9.97
C SER A 37 13.57 2.05 -11.10
N SER A 38 13.91 2.68 -12.22
CA SER A 38 14.47 2.11 -13.45
C SER A 38 15.80 1.36 -13.29
N ASN A 39 16.28 1.14 -12.07
CA ASN A 39 17.44 0.29 -11.82
C ASN A 39 16.99 -1.16 -11.68
N LYS A 40 17.02 -1.86 -12.82
CA LYS A 40 17.15 -3.32 -12.90
C LYS A 40 18.43 -3.76 -12.16
N ALA A 41 18.39 -3.76 -10.83
CA ALA A 41 19.46 -4.31 -10.01
C ALA A 41 19.30 -5.84 -9.93
N GLN A 42 20.00 -6.47 -10.86
CA GLN A 42 20.54 -7.82 -11.01
C GLN A 42 20.29 -9.00 -10.02
N ASP A 43 19.65 -8.89 -8.85
CA ASP A 43 19.59 -10.02 -7.90
C ASP A 43 18.20 -10.27 -7.23
N SER A 44 17.11 -9.84 -7.86
CA SER A 44 15.78 -10.28 -7.43
C SER A 44 15.44 -11.59 -8.14
N GLU A 45 15.42 -12.71 -7.41
CA GLU A 45 14.61 -13.87 -7.82
C GLU A 45 13.24 -13.34 -8.30
N GLY A 46 12.86 -13.66 -9.54
CA GLY A 46 11.61 -13.16 -10.11
C GLY A 46 10.44 -13.50 -9.18
N ILE A 47 9.66 -12.49 -8.81
CA ILE A 47 8.39 -12.70 -8.09
C ILE A 47 7.49 -13.60 -8.93
N SER A 48 6.71 -14.47 -8.27
CA SER A 48 5.79 -15.32 -9.01
C SER A 48 4.68 -14.49 -9.66
N PRO A 49 4.25 -14.84 -10.90
CA PRO A 49 3.19 -14.10 -11.58
C PRO A 49 1.87 -14.15 -10.80
N ASP A 50 1.65 -15.22 -10.03
CA ASP A 50 0.50 -15.35 -9.17
C ASP A 50 0.52 -14.38 -8.00
N ALA A 51 1.69 -14.14 -7.39
CA ALA A 51 1.83 -13.12 -6.36
C ALA A 51 1.53 -11.72 -6.92
N VAL A 52 2.03 -11.39 -8.11
CA VAL A 52 1.72 -10.12 -8.79
C VAL A 52 0.23 -9.97 -9.07
N ARG A 53 -0.44 -11.04 -9.51
CA ARG A 53 -1.89 -11.01 -9.76
C ARG A 53 -2.68 -10.72 -8.48
N ILE A 54 -2.27 -11.28 -7.34
CA ILE A 54 -2.92 -11.04 -6.04
C ILE A 54 -2.70 -9.59 -5.61
N LEU A 55 -1.49 -9.05 -5.77
CA LEU A 55 -1.20 -7.64 -5.44
C LEU A 55 -2.06 -6.66 -6.26
N LEU A 56 -2.31 -6.96 -7.53
CA LEU A 56 -3.19 -6.17 -8.39
C LEU A 56 -4.67 -6.34 -8.01
N HIS A 57 -5.12 -7.57 -7.73
CA HIS A 57 -6.50 -7.85 -7.31
C HIS A 57 -6.83 -7.16 -5.99
N ALA A 58 -5.91 -7.22 -5.03
CA ALA A 58 -6.03 -6.61 -3.71
C ALA A 58 -5.96 -5.06 -3.74
N ASN A 59 -5.84 -4.45 -4.93
CA ASN A 59 -5.58 -3.02 -5.10
C ASN A 59 -4.35 -2.51 -4.32
N LEU A 60 -3.40 -3.38 -3.98
CA LEU A 60 -2.13 -2.98 -3.34
C LEU A 60 -1.17 -2.38 -4.36
N MET A 61 -1.29 -2.79 -5.63
CA MET A 61 -0.62 -2.20 -6.77
C MET A 61 -1.62 -1.90 -7.88
N LYS A 62 -1.34 -0.88 -8.70
CA LYS A 62 -2.13 -0.51 -9.87
C LYS A 62 -1.24 -0.45 -11.10
N ARG A 63 -1.82 -0.66 -12.28
CA ARG A 63 -1.15 -0.38 -13.56
C ARG A 63 -1.40 1.07 -13.93
N ASP A 64 -0.33 1.84 -14.04
CA ASP A 64 -0.32 3.19 -14.59
C ASP A 64 0.17 3.13 -16.05
N GLU A 65 -0.46 3.91 -16.92
CA GLU A 65 -0.19 3.91 -18.37
C GLU A 65 1.22 4.44 -18.70
N ARG A 66 1.78 5.30 -17.83
CA ARG A 66 3.11 5.92 -18.02
C ARG A 66 4.23 5.22 -17.26
N ASP A 67 3.98 4.81 -16.02
CA ASP A 67 5.01 4.36 -15.07
C ASP A 67 4.97 2.85 -14.77
N GLY A 68 4.19 2.08 -15.54
CA GLY A 68 4.11 0.63 -15.38
C GLY A 68 3.27 0.22 -14.17
N ILE A 69 3.77 -0.64 -13.29
CA ILE A 69 3.03 -1.03 -12.08
C ILE A 69 3.48 -0.11 -10.94
N THR A 70 2.56 0.55 -10.24
CA THR A 70 2.87 1.44 -9.12
C THR A 70 2.14 1.00 -7.86
N ILE A 71 2.74 1.22 -6.69
CA ILE A 71 2.07 1.01 -5.40
C ILE A 71 0.85 1.92 -5.27
N THR A 72 -0.18 1.49 -4.55
CA THR A 72 -1.35 2.33 -4.23
C THR A 72 -1.27 2.84 -2.80
N ARG A 73 -2.23 3.70 -2.43
CA ARG A 73 -2.46 4.10 -1.03
C ARG A 73 -2.61 2.90 -0.09
N GLN A 74 -3.35 1.88 -0.52
CA GLN A 74 -3.58 0.66 0.25
C GLN A 74 -2.32 -0.20 0.29
N GLY A 75 -1.57 -0.27 -0.81
CA GLY A 75 -0.27 -0.94 -0.86
C GLY A 75 0.73 -0.36 0.11
N PHE A 76 0.82 0.97 0.20
CA PHE A 76 1.70 1.62 1.17
C PHE A 76 1.26 1.31 2.60
N GLN A 77 -0.04 1.41 2.90
CA GLN A 77 -0.56 1.04 4.22
C GLN A 77 -0.28 -0.43 4.57
N PHE A 78 -0.37 -1.31 3.58
CA PHE A 78 -0.02 -2.73 3.75
C PHE A 78 1.44 -2.91 4.16
N LEU A 79 2.38 -2.16 3.59
CA LEU A 79 3.80 -2.20 3.99
C LEU A 79 4.03 -1.76 5.45
N LEU A 80 3.11 -0.99 6.04
CA LEU A 80 3.20 -0.53 7.44
C LEU A 80 2.72 -1.57 8.45
N LEU A 81 1.97 -2.58 8.01
CA LEU A 81 1.46 -3.64 8.86
C LEU A 81 2.59 -4.54 9.35
N ASP A 82 2.38 -5.21 10.48
CA ASP A 82 3.25 -6.29 10.93
C ASP A 82 3.22 -7.48 9.96
N THR A 83 4.29 -8.27 9.91
CA THR A 83 4.44 -9.38 8.94
C THR A 83 3.27 -10.37 8.99
N GLN A 84 2.72 -10.65 10.17
CA GLN A 84 1.60 -11.56 10.31
C GLN A 84 0.33 -10.98 9.67
N SER A 85 0.00 -9.73 9.97
CA SER A 85 -1.13 -9.02 9.34
C SER A 85 -0.97 -8.90 7.83
N GLN A 86 0.25 -8.64 7.35
CA GLN A 86 0.54 -8.60 5.92
C GLN A 86 0.26 -9.96 5.25
N VAL A 87 0.81 -11.06 5.80
CA VAL A 87 0.60 -12.41 5.25
C VAL A 87 -0.87 -12.78 5.30
N TRP A 88 -1.57 -12.50 6.40
CA TRP A 88 -3.00 -12.81 6.50
C TRP A 88 -3.85 -12.03 5.51
N HIS A 89 -3.62 -10.72 5.39
CA HIS A 89 -4.33 -9.89 4.41
C HIS A 89 -4.09 -10.39 2.98
N PHE A 90 -2.84 -10.72 2.65
CA PHE A 90 -2.50 -11.29 1.35
C PHE A 90 -3.17 -12.66 1.10
N MET A 91 -3.23 -13.53 2.12
CA MET A 91 -3.88 -14.82 2.02
C MET A 91 -5.40 -14.71 1.85
N LEU A 92 -6.05 -13.75 2.52
CA LEU A 92 -7.48 -13.48 2.29
C LEU A 92 -7.74 -13.07 0.85
N GLN A 93 -6.93 -12.17 0.31
CA GLN A 93 -7.04 -11.74 -1.10
C GLN A 93 -6.74 -12.88 -2.07
N TYR A 94 -5.83 -13.79 -1.73
CA TYR A 94 -5.63 -15.01 -2.49
C TYR A 94 -6.87 -15.90 -2.48
N LEU A 95 -7.49 -16.11 -1.31
CA LEU A 95 -8.65 -16.97 -1.13
C LEU A 95 -9.89 -16.44 -1.88
N ASP A 96 -10.05 -15.13 -1.98
CA ASP A 96 -11.10 -14.51 -2.81
C ASP A 96 -10.95 -14.87 -4.30
N THR A 97 -9.71 -15.08 -4.77
CA THR A 97 -9.42 -15.48 -6.16
C THR A 97 -9.40 -17.01 -6.39
N CYS A 98 -9.69 -17.82 -5.38
CA CYS A 98 -9.60 -19.29 -5.50
C CYS A 98 -10.62 -19.86 -6.49
N GLU A 99 -11.85 -19.37 -6.48
CA GLU A 99 -12.92 -19.90 -7.31
C GLU A 99 -12.67 -19.65 -8.81
N GLU A 100 -12.14 -18.48 -9.16
CA GLU A 100 -11.71 -18.14 -10.53
C GLU A 100 -10.61 -19.06 -11.05
N ARG A 101 -9.79 -19.62 -10.14
CA ARG A 101 -8.71 -20.56 -10.45
C ARG A 101 -9.19 -22.02 -10.45
N GLY A 102 -10.48 -22.26 -10.21
CA GLY A 102 -11.07 -23.60 -10.10
C GLY A 102 -10.67 -24.35 -8.82
N LEU A 103 -10.15 -23.64 -7.82
CA LEU A 103 -9.86 -24.17 -6.49
C LEU A 103 -11.09 -24.07 -5.60
N SER A 104 -11.32 -25.08 -4.77
CA SER A 104 -12.40 -25.10 -3.78
C SER A 104 -11.98 -24.27 -2.57
N LEU A 105 -12.73 -23.21 -2.26
CA LEU A 105 -12.49 -22.37 -1.08
C LEU A 105 -12.51 -23.18 0.24
N PRO A 106 -13.48 -24.09 0.49
CA PRO A 106 -13.48 -24.92 1.69
C PRO A 106 -12.22 -25.79 1.83
N ASP A 107 -11.73 -26.38 0.72
CA ASP A 107 -10.55 -27.23 0.75
C ASP A 107 -9.28 -26.41 1.03
N CYS A 108 -9.17 -25.21 0.44
CA CYS A 108 -8.06 -24.29 0.67
C CYS A 108 -8.02 -23.82 2.13
N LEU A 109 -9.17 -23.45 2.69
CA LEU A 109 -9.29 -23.08 4.10
C LEU A 109 -8.96 -24.24 5.03
N SER A 110 -9.49 -25.43 4.76
CA SER A 110 -9.20 -26.64 5.53
C SER A 110 -7.70 -26.93 5.56
N MET A 111 -7.03 -26.84 4.41
CA MET A 111 -5.57 -27.02 4.34
C MET A 111 -4.82 -25.91 5.08
N LEU A 112 -5.25 -24.64 4.99
CA LEU A 112 -4.62 -23.53 5.70
C LEU A 112 -4.72 -23.69 7.22
N PHE A 113 -5.87 -24.14 7.73
CA PHE A 113 -6.02 -24.49 9.15
C PHE A 113 -5.19 -25.71 9.54
N GLN A 114 -5.11 -26.74 8.70
CA GLN A 114 -4.24 -27.88 8.97
C GLN A 114 -2.76 -27.49 9.05
N LEU A 115 -2.32 -26.55 8.21
CA LEU A 115 -0.97 -25.99 8.26
C LEU A 115 -0.72 -25.21 9.54
N SER A 116 -1.71 -24.48 10.07
CA SER A 116 -1.52 -23.71 11.29
C SER A 116 -1.41 -24.56 12.56
N PHE A 117 -1.91 -25.80 12.54
CA PHE A 117 -1.71 -26.79 13.60
C PHE A 117 -0.50 -27.72 13.38
N SER A 118 0.31 -27.46 12.36
CA SER A 118 1.50 -28.28 12.10
C SER A 118 2.63 -27.99 13.09
N THR A 119 3.60 -28.88 13.19
CA THR A 119 4.80 -28.72 14.03
C THR A 119 5.94 -28.19 13.17
N LEU A 120 6.50 -27.05 13.55
CA LEU A 120 7.65 -26.45 12.86
C LEU A 120 8.86 -27.40 12.82
N GLY A 121 9.55 -27.47 11.68
CA GLY A 121 10.72 -28.34 11.49
C GLY A 121 10.40 -29.80 11.19
N ARG A 122 9.11 -30.18 11.11
CA ARG A 122 8.67 -31.51 10.70
C ARG A 122 8.27 -31.54 9.22
N ASP A 123 8.63 -32.60 8.52
CA ASP A 123 8.16 -32.86 7.16
C ASP A 123 6.79 -33.55 7.14
N TYR A 124 5.99 -33.19 6.15
CA TYR A 124 4.66 -33.72 5.90
C TYR A 124 4.58 -34.25 4.47
N SER A 125 3.80 -35.32 4.28
CA SER A 125 3.61 -35.93 2.97
C SER A 125 2.54 -35.17 2.18
N SER A 126 2.83 -34.87 0.91
CA SER A 126 1.84 -34.41 -0.07
C SER A 126 1.29 -35.55 -0.93
N GLU A 127 1.64 -36.80 -0.64
CA GLU A 127 1.08 -37.97 -1.32
C GLU A 127 -0.42 -38.12 -0.99
N GLY A 128 -1.23 -38.37 -2.02
CA GLY A 128 -2.69 -38.47 -1.88
C GLY A 128 -3.44 -37.13 -1.91
N MET A 129 -2.75 -35.99 -2.03
CA MET A 129 -3.43 -34.71 -2.27
C MET A 129 -4.00 -34.65 -3.69
N SER A 130 -5.18 -34.04 -3.84
CA SER A 130 -5.78 -33.82 -5.15
C SER A 130 -4.90 -32.91 -6.02
N PRO A 131 -4.98 -33.01 -7.37
CA PRO A 131 -4.20 -32.13 -8.26
C PRO A 131 -4.42 -30.64 -7.97
N LYS A 132 -5.64 -30.27 -7.57
CA LYS A 132 -6.00 -28.90 -7.16
C LYS A 132 -5.29 -28.47 -5.88
N MET A 133 -5.21 -29.36 -4.88
CA MET A 133 -4.50 -29.07 -3.63
C MET A 133 -2.97 -29.03 -3.83
N LEU A 134 -2.43 -29.83 -4.75
CA LEU A 134 -1.02 -29.70 -5.14
C LEU A 134 -0.71 -28.35 -5.80
N THR A 135 -1.63 -27.83 -6.62
CA THR A 135 -1.52 -26.47 -7.17
C THR A 135 -1.56 -25.42 -6.06
N PHE A 136 -2.48 -25.53 -5.10
CA PHE A 136 -2.53 -24.64 -3.95
C PHE A 136 -1.24 -24.69 -3.12
N LEU A 137 -0.70 -25.90 -2.87
CA LEU A 137 0.58 -26.10 -2.20
C LEU A 137 1.74 -25.40 -2.92
N GLN A 138 1.74 -25.36 -4.26
CA GLN A 138 2.73 -24.60 -5.02
C GLN A 138 2.58 -23.10 -4.82
N HIS A 139 1.36 -22.56 -4.76
CA HIS A 139 1.17 -21.14 -4.48
C HIS A 139 1.64 -20.78 -3.06
N LEU A 140 1.32 -21.63 -2.06
CA LEU A 140 1.83 -21.45 -0.69
C LEU A 140 3.36 -21.49 -0.62
N ARG A 141 3.99 -22.32 -1.45
CA ARG A 141 5.46 -22.34 -1.60
C ARG A 141 6.00 -21.06 -2.21
N GLU A 142 5.35 -20.54 -3.24
CA GLU A 142 5.76 -19.29 -3.89
C GLU A 142 5.71 -18.10 -2.94
N PHE A 143 4.72 -18.07 -2.04
CA PHE A 143 4.55 -17.06 -0.99
C PHE A 143 5.46 -17.27 0.23
N GLY A 144 6.16 -18.40 0.32
CA GLY A 144 7.03 -18.72 1.44
C GLY A 144 6.31 -19.27 2.68
N LEU A 145 5.02 -19.60 2.60
CA LEU A 145 4.29 -20.26 3.70
C LEU A 145 4.75 -21.72 3.87
N VAL A 146 5.15 -22.36 2.78
CA VAL A 146 5.61 -23.76 2.79
C VAL A 146 6.93 -23.87 2.05
N PHE A 147 7.85 -24.69 2.56
CA PHE A 147 9.06 -25.06 1.85
C PHE A 147 8.90 -26.43 1.18
N GLN A 148 9.21 -26.50 -0.11
CA GLN A 148 9.45 -27.74 -0.85
C GLN A 148 10.73 -27.61 -1.64
N ARG A 149 11.59 -28.63 -1.56
CA ARG A 149 12.89 -28.63 -2.23
C ARG A 149 12.73 -28.84 -3.74
N LYS A 150 11.76 -29.64 -4.21
CA LYS A 150 11.35 -29.70 -5.63
C LYS A 150 9.84 -29.57 -5.80
N ARG A 151 9.40 -29.05 -6.96
CA ARG A 151 7.97 -28.85 -7.31
C ARG A 151 7.14 -30.15 -7.27
N LYS A 152 7.76 -31.30 -7.53
CA LYS A 152 7.11 -32.63 -7.56
C LYS A 152 7.51 -33.52 -6.38
N GLU A 153 8.17 -32.96 -5.37
CA GLU A 153 8.56 -33.74 -4.20
C GLU A 153 7.33 -34.03 -3.35
N GLY A 154 7.18 -35.28 -2.94
CA GLY A 154 6.06 -35.74 -2.10
C GLY A 154 6.13 -35.23 -0.65
N ARG A 155 7.00 -34.26 -0.35
CA ARG A 155 7.27 -33.78 1.00
C ARG A 155 7.30 -32.27 1.04
N PHE A 156 6.82 -31.72 2.14
CA PHE A 156 6.84 -30.29 2.40
C PHE A 156 7.04 -29.98 3.88
N TYR A 157 7.57 -28.78 4.14
CA TYR A 157 7.84 -28.26 5.47
C TYR A 157 7.03 -26.97 5.68
N PRO A 158 6.10 -26.93 6.64
CA PRO A 158 5.45 -25.69 7.05
C PRO A 158 6.49 -24.71 7.61
N THR A 159 6.38 -23.44 7.20
CA THR A 159 7.21 -22.36 7.76
C THR A 159 6.49 -21.69 8.92
N ARG A 160 7.21 -20.82 9.66
CA ARG A 160 6.60 -20.04 10.72
C ARG A 160 5.52 -19.08 10.23
N LEU A 161 5.62 -18.58 9.00
CA LEU A 161 4.58 -17.74 8.41
C LEU A 161 3.25 -18.49 8.37
N ALA A 162 3.24 -19.74 7.90
CA ALA A 162 2.03 -20.59 7.84
C ALA A 162 1.39 -20.83 9.22
N LEU A 163 2.22 -21.02 10.25
CA LEU A 163 1.77 -21.26 11.62
C LEU A 163 1.13 -20.01 12.23
N ASN A 164 1.71 -18.85 11.96
CA ASN A 164 1.26 -17.59 12.52
C ASN A 164 0.04 -17.02 11.79
N VAL A 165 -0.30 -17.48 10.58
CA VAL A 165 -1.42 -16.92 9.79
C VAL A 165 -2.74 -16.85 10.56
N THR A 166 -3.08 -17.89 11.32
CA THR A 166 -4.39 -17.97 12.00
C THR A 166 -4.33 -17.67 13.50
N ASN A 167 -3.13 -17.47 14.06
CA ASN A 167 -2.97 -17.35 15.51
C ASN A 167 -2.53 -15.94 15.91
N LYS A 168 -3.51 -15.06 16.17
CA LYS A 168 -3.26 -13.68 16.63
C LYS A 168 -2.61 -13.59 18.02
N HIS A 169 -2.58 -14.68 18.79
CA HIS A 169 -2.13 -14.68 20.19
C HIS A 169 -0.93 -15.60 20.47
N ALA A 170 -0.54 -16.47 19.54
CA ALA A 170 0.71 -17.22 19.67
C ALA A 170 1.86 -16.29 19.30
N ALA A 171 2.30 -15.51 20.29
CA ALA A 171 3.69 -15.14 20.42
C ALA A 171 4.51 -16.42 20.65
N VAL A 172 4.60 -17.31 19.65
CA VAL A 172 5.86 -18.00 19.43
C VAL A 172 6.64 -16.97 18.63
N PRO A 173 7.43 -16.10 19.30
CA PRO A 173 8.24 -15.16 18.55
C PRO A 173 8.97 -16.01 17.53
N ALA A 174 8.84 -15.61 16.25
CA ALA A 174 9.87 -15.99 15.34
C ALA A 174 11.20 -15.68 16.05
N VAL A 175 12.21 -16.54 15.93
CA VAL A 175 13.58 -16.08 16.24
C VAL A 175 13.67 -14.73 15.55
N ILE A 176 13.62 -13.67 16.37
CA ILE A 176 13.29 -12.34 15.88
C ILE A 176 14.49 -12.08 14.99
N ALA A 177 14.29 -12.07 13.67
CA ALA A 177 15.35 -11.66 12.77
C ALA A 177 15.82 -10.32 13.33
N GLU A 178 17.12 -10.10 13.46
CA GLU A 178 17.63 -8.89 14.13
C GLU A 178 17.01 -7.61 13.54
N ASP A 179 16.63 -7.66 12.26
CA ASP A 179 15.75 -6.72 11.56
C ASP A 179 14.45 -6.31 12.30
N ASP A 180 13.69 -7.25 12.87
CA ASP A 180 12.41 -6.97 13.55
C ASP A 180 12.62 -6.35 14.94
N LYS A 181 13.74 -6.65 15.62
CA LYS A 181 14.11 -5.95 16.87
C LYS A 181 14.50 -4.50 16.59
N ALA A 182 15.21 -4.24 15.50
CA ALA A 182 15.50 -2.87 15.04
C ALA A 182 14.22 -2.13 14.62
N GLN A 183 13.23 -2.87 14.11
CA GLN A 183 11.92 -2.35 13.73
C GLN A 183 11.08 -1.92 14.94
N GLU A 184 11.16 -2.63 16.07
CA GLU A 184 10.56 -2.20 17.34
C GLU A 184 11.32 -1.03 17.99
N SER A 185 12.65 -1.01 17.85
CA SER A 185 13.48 0.01 18.49
C SER A 185 13.53 1.33 17.74
N GLY A 186 12.85 1.53 16.61
CA GLY A 186 12.83 2.79 15.86
C GLY A 186 14.20 3.22 15.31
N TYR A 187 14.34 3.29 13.99
CA TYR A 187 15.62 3.50 13.31
C TYR A 187 15.75 4.86 12.60
N ILE A 188 14.71 5.69 12.63
CA ILE A 188 14.65 6.94 11.86
C ILE A 188 14.87 8.15 12.77
N VAL A 189 15.72 9.08 12.33
CA VAL A 189 15.91 10.40 12.93
C VAL A 189 15.62 11.47 11.87
N VAL A 190 14.73 12.42 12.20
CA VAL A 190 14.35 13.52 11.30
C VAL A 190 14.76 14.86 11.91
N GLU A 191 15.49 15.65 11.14
CA GLU A 191 15.96 16.98 11.53
C GLU A 191 15.09 18.11 10.97
N THR A 192 15.20 19.32 11.53
CA THR A 192 14.47 20.53 11.10
C THR A 192 14.89 21.05 9.72
N ASN A 193 16.02 20.59 9.20
CA ASN A 193 16.53 20.89 7.85
C ASN A 193 15.99 19.91 6.78
N TYR A 194 14.98 19.12 7.10
CA TYR A 194 14.35 18.10 6.24
C TYR A 194 15.23 16.89 5.92
N ARG A 195 16.38 16.71 6.59
CA ARG A 195 17.18 15.48 6.48
C ARG A 195 16.60 14.36 7.31
N VAL A 196 16.65 13.17 6.75
CA VAL A 196 16.22 11.91 7.35
C VAL A 196 17.42 10.98 7.42
N TYR A 197 17.76 10.56 8.63
CA TYR A 197 18.82 9.60 8.89
C TYR A 197 18.17 8.28 9.32
N ALA A 198 18.44 7.20 8.61
CA ALA A 198 17.89 5.90 8.89
C ALA A 198 19.03 4.91 9.19
N TYR A 199 19.05 4.38 10.41
CA TYR A 199 20.02 3.39 10.86
C TYR A 199 19.53 1.99 10.55
N THR A 200 19.67 1.59 9.29
CA THR A 200 19.20 0.30 8.79
C THR A 200 20.14 -0.25 7.72
N ASP A 201 20.37 -1.55 7.77
CA ASP A 201 21.02 -2.36 6.74
C ASP A 201 19.99 -3.02 5.81
N SER A 202 18.71 -3.02 6.22
CA SER A 202 17.60 -3.66 5.51
C SER A 202 17.30 -2.96 4.18
N PRO A 203 17.54 -3.62 3.02
CA PRO A 203 17.29 -3.01 1.72
C PRO A 203 15.83 -2.61 1.51
N LEU A 204 14.89 -3.31 2.15
CA LEU A 204 13.46 -3.03 2.06
C LEU A 204 13.12 -1.69 2.70
N GLN A 205 13.63 -1.43 3.91
CA GLN A 205 13.39 -0.17 4.61
C GLN A 205 13.98 1.02 3.86
N VAL A 206 15.18 0.83 3.29
CA VAL A 206 15.81 1.83 2.40
C VAL A 206 14.95 2.10 1.17
N ALA A 207 14.38 1.06 0.57
CA ALA A 207 13.50 1.22 -0.59
C ALA A 207 12.22 1.97 -0.22
N VAL A 208 11.60 1.68 0.93
CA VAL A 208 10.40 2.36 1.42
C VAL A 208 10.67 3.85 1.68
N LEU A 209 11.81 4.18 2.29
CA LEU A 209 12.25 5.58 2.45
C LEU A 209 12.43 6.28 1.10
N GLY A 210 12.97 5.59 0.11
CA GLY A 210 13.14 6.10 -1.26
C GLY A 210 11.82 6.42 -1.99
N LEU A 211 10.66 5.99 -1.48
CA LEU A 211 9.37 6.33 -2.08
C LEU A 211 9.00 7.80 -1.88
N PHE A 212 9.49 8.43 -0.82
CA PHE A 212 9.12 9.81 -0.45
C PHE A 212 10.30 10.70 -0.04
N THR A 213 11.52 10.16 0.00
CA THR A 213 12.77 10.92 0.21
C THR A 213 13.68 10.80 -1.00
N GLU A 214 14.49 11.83 -1.23
CA GLU A 214 15.64 11.75 -2.13
C GLU A 214 16.83 11.20 -1.34
N LEU A 215 17.29 9.99 -1.69
CA LEU A 215 18.41 9.34 -1.01
C LEU A 215 19.73 9.99 -1.45
N LEU A 216 20.46 10.57 -0.49
CA LEU A 216 21.74 11.26 -0.74
C LEU A 216 22.94 10.32 -0.58
N TYR A 217 22.98 9.59 0.54
CA TYR A 217 24.11 8.73 0.89
C TYR A 217 23.61 7.38 1.43
N ARG A 218 24.28 6.30 1.03
CA ARG A 218 24.06 4.96 1.56
C ARG A 218 25.38 4.39 2.07
N PHE A 219 25.50 4.30 3.38
CA PHE A 219 26.54 3.54 4.09
C PHE A 219 25.97 2.18 4.50
N PRO A 220 26.81 1.22 4.95
CA PRO A 220 26.35 -0.12 5.31
C PRO A 220 25.19 -0.15 6.33
N ASN A 221 25.23 0.71 7.36
CA ASN A 221 24.24 0.73 8.44
C ASN A 221 23.57 2.12 8.61
N LEU A 222 23.75 3.03 7.64
CA LEU A 222 23.22 4.39 7.70
C LEU A 222 22.83 4.85 6.30
N VAL A 223 21.59 5.28 6.17
CA VAL A 223 21.08 5.94 4.98
C VAL A 223 20.71 7.37 5.33
N VAL A 224 21.15 8.29 4.48
CA VAL A 224 20.82 9.71 4.59
C VAL A 224 19.96 10.09 3.39
N GLY A 225 18.76 10.56 3.67
CA GLY A 225 17.85 11.11 2.67
C GLY A 225 17.45 12.54 3.02
N VAL A 226 16.81 13.21 2.07
CA VAL A 226 16.21 14.53 2.28
C VAL A 226 14.77 14.53 1.78
N LEU A 227 13.87 15.14 2.55
CA LEU A 227 12.49 15.39 2.15
C LEU A 227 12.47 16.67 1.30
N THR A 228 12.22 16.52 0.00
CA THR A 228 12.08 17.66 -0.91
C THR A 228 10.63 17.78 -1.38
N ARG A 229 10.28 18.96 -1.88
CA ARG A 229 8.97 19.19 -2.51
C ARG A 229 8.71 18.17 -3.62
N ASP A 230 9.72 17.86 -4.42
CA ASP A 230 9.55 16.96 -5.56
C ASP A 230 9.48 15.49 -5.12
N SER A 231 10.26 15.05 -4.12
CA SER A 231 10.18 13.68 -3.58
C SER A 231 8.80 13.40 -2.97
N VAL A 232 8.28 14.32 -2.17
CA VAL A 232 6.94 14.17 -1.57
C VAL A 232 5.84 14.26 -2.64
N ARG A 233 5.97 15.14 -3.63
CA ARG A 233 5.01 15.21 -4.74
C ARG A 233 4.99 13.93 -5.59
N GLN A 234 6.13 13.29 -5.77
CA GLN A 234 6.21 12.00 -6.45
C GLN A 234 5.50 10.91 -5.64
N ALA A 235 5.73 10.85 -4.32
CA ALA A 235 5.01 9.94 -3.42
C ALA A 235 3.48 10.14 -3.49
N LEU A 236 3.04 11.40 -3.44
CA LEU A 236 1.63 11.78 -3.54
C LEU A 236 1.01 11.36 -4.89
N ARG A 237 1.75 11.46 -6.00
CA ARG A 237 1.31 10.93 -7.31
C ARG A 237 1.17 9.41 -7.30
N GLY A 238 2.08 8.73 -6.62
CA GLY A 238 2.01 7.30 -6.30
C GLY A 238 0.84 6.93 -5.37
N GLY A 239 0.12 7.91 -4.82
CA GLY A 239 -1.04 7.68 -3.96
C GLY A 239 -0.70 7.50 -2.48
N ILE A 240 0.55 7.76 -2.09
CA ILE A 240 0.97 7.80 -0.69
C ILE A 240 0.56 9.16 -0.13
N THR A 241 -0.27 9.22 0.91
CA THR A 241 -0.76 10.49 1.47
C THR A 241 0.24 11.13 2.44
N ALA A 242 0.12 12.44 2.70
CA ALA A 242 0.98 13.12 3.67
C ALA A 242 0.89 12.49 5.07
N ASP A 243 -0.33 12.17 5.51
CA ASP A 243 -0.56 11.52 6.81
C ASP A 243 0.10 10.14 6.89
N GLN A 244 0.18 9.39 5.78
CA GLN A 244 0.87 8.10 5.75
C GLN A 244 2.39 8.25 5.88
N ILE A 245 2.96 9.26 5.21
CA ILE A 245 4.40 9.57 5.33
C ILE A 245 4.73 9.95 6.78
N VAL A 246 3.93 10.85 7.37
CA VAL A 246 4.09 11.27 8.77
C VAL A 246 3.95 10.08 9.72
N SER A 247 2.89 9.27 9.56
CA SER A 247 2.66 8.09 10.42
C SER A 247 3.82 7.10 10.35
N TYR A 248 4.40 6.87 9.17
CA TYR A 248 5.57 6.01 9.01
C TYR A 248 6.80 6.56 9.75
N LEU A 249 7.09 7.84 9.58
CA LEU A 249 8.22 8.51 10.26
C LEU A 249 8.03 8.51 11.78
N GLU A 250 6.80 8.66 12.28
CA GLU A 250 6.48 8.61 13.71
C GLU A 250 6.63 7.19 14.27
N GLN A 251 6.06 6.19 13.58
CA GLN A 251 6.10 4.78 13.99
C GLN A 251 7.56 4.29 14.16
N TYR A 252 8.42 4.62 13.20
CA TYR A 252 9.82 4.20 13.16
C TYR A 252 10.81 5.24 13.69
N SER A 253 10.33 6.29 14.37
CA SER A 253 11.21 7.29 14.99
C SER A 253 12.06 6.68 16.12
N HIS A 254 13.30 7.14 16.23
CA HIS A 254 14.25 6.68 17.23
C HIS A 254 13.71 6.93 18.66
N PRO A 255 13.95 6.05 19.66
CA PRO A 255 13.37 6.13 20.99
C PRO A 255 13.70 7.43 21.70
N ASN A 256 14.90 7.97 21.50
CA ASN A 256 15.29 9.26 22.07
C ASN A 256 14.45 10.44 21.52
N MET A 257 13.96 10.36 20.27
CA MET A 257 13.01 11.35 19.74
C MET A 257 11.62 11.19 20.36
N LYS A 258 11.16 9.94 20.53
CA LYS A 258 9.91 9.63 21.26
C LYS A 258 9.96 10.08 22.73
N LEU A 259 11.11 9.95 23.38
CA LEU A 259 11.32 10.48 24.74
C LEU A 259 11.27 12.02 24.76
N THR A 260 11.77 12.67 23.71
CA THR A 260 11.72 14.13 23.58
C THR A 260 10.28 14.65 23.46
N GLU A 261 9.37 13.89 22.83
CA GLU A 261 7.93 14.17 22.80
C GLU A 261 7.35 14.34 24.22
N SER A 262 7.70 13.40 25.12
CA SER A 262 7.24 13.42 26.52
C SER A 262 7.75 14.63 27.31
N ALA A 263 8.91 15.18 26.94
CA ALA A 263 9.47 16.38 27.54
C ALA A 263 8.85 17.67 26.99
N ILE A 264 8.49 17.72 25.70
CA ILE A 264 8.06 18.95 25.01
C ILE A 264 6.52 19.08 24.95
N LYS A 265 5.75 18.04 25.33
CA LYS A 265 4.28 17.98 25.15
C LYS A 265 3.86 18.25 23.70
N SER A 266 4.69 17.86 22.73
CA SER A 266 4.29 17.87 21.33
C SER A 266 3.38 16.68 21.05
N LYS A 267 2.48 16.79 20.06
CA LYS A 267 1.58 15.70 19.64
C LYS A 267 2.29 14.62 18.79
N SER A 268 3.55 14.87 18.44
CA SER A 268 4.36 14.06 17.52
C SER A 268 5.83 14.12 17.95
N PRO A 269 6.60 13.02 17.77
CA PRO A 269 8.05 13.00 17.98
C PRO A 269 8.81 13.74 16.87
N LEU A 270 8.16 14.08 15.76
CA LEU A 270 8.77 14.77 14.63
C LEU A 270 8.75 16.30 14.82
N PRO A 271 9.71 17.04 14.23
CA PRO A 271 9.66 18.50 14.25
C PRO A 271 8.39 19.02 13.57
N PRO A 272 7.64 19.95 14.20
CA PRO A 272 6.35 20.42 13.67
C PRO A 272 6.50 21.10 12.30
N THR A 273 7.61 21.80 12.06
CA THR A 273 7.92 22.42 10.77
C THR A 273 7.98 21.40 9.63
N VAL A 274 8.52 20.20 9.89
CA VAL A 274 8.59 19.13 8.88
C VAL A 274 7.21 18.56 8.61
N VAL A 275 6.43 18.28 9.66
CA VAL A 275 5.06 17.76 9.54
C VAL A 275 4.17 18.72 8.75
N ASP A 276 4.21 20.01 9.10
CA ASP A 276 3.43 21.04 8.42
C ASP A 276 3.87 21.20 6.97
N GLN A 277 5.17 21.16 6.69
CA GLN A 277 5.69 21.28 5.32
C GLN A 277 5.24 20.13 4.41
N ILE A 278 5.23 18.88 4.91
CA ILE A 278 4.72 17.71 4.16
C ILE A 278 3.24 17.90 3.83
N LYS A 279 2.44 18.35 4.81
CA LYS A 279 0.99 18.61 4.62
C LYS A 279 0.73 19.77 3.66
N LEU A 280 1.54 20.83 3.73
CA LEU A 280 1.47 21.95 2.78
C LEU A 280 1.74 21.49 1.35
N TRP A 281 2.74 20.62 1.13
CA TRP A 281 3.02 20.06 -0.19
C TRP A 281 1.87 19.20 -0.75
N GLU A 282 1.10 18.54 0.11
CA GLU A 282 -0.14 17.85 -0.31
C GLU A 282 -1.27 18.83 -0.65
N LEU A 283 -1.48 19.85 0.18
CA LEU A 283 -2.47 20.91 -0.07
C LEU A 283 -2.20 21.67 -1.37
N GLU A 284 -0.93 21.88 -1.72
CA GLU A 284 -0.53 22.49 -3.00
C GLU A 284 -1.04 21.71 -4.23
N ARG A 285 -1.20 20.39 -4.12
CA ARG A 285 -1.77 19.55 -5.19
C ARG A 285 -3.29 19.67 -5.24
N ASN A 286 -3.95 19.74 -4.09
CA ASN A 286 -5.40 19.77 -3.98
C ASN A 286 -6.01 21.17 -4.22
N ARG A 287 -5.33 22.04 -4.97
CA ARG A 287 -5.74 23.44 -5.19
C ARG A 287 -6.84 23.64 -6.23
N PHE A 288 -7.10 22.65 -7.08
CA PHE A 288 -8.05 22.78 -8.18
C PHE A 288 -9.19 21.78 -8.05
N THR A 289 -10.40 22.31 -7.91
CA THR A 289 -11.64 21.54 -8.07
C THR A 289 -12.16 21.76 -9.49
N TYR A 290 -12.14 20.71 -10.30
CA TYR A 290 -12.70 20.77 -11.66
C TYR A 290 -14.21 20.55 -11.58
N THR A 291 -14.97 21.56 -11.97
CA THR A 291 -16.43 21.50 -12.07
C THR A 291 -16.82 21.62 -13.54
N GLU A 292 -17.40 20.56 -14.11
CA GLU A 292 -17.93 20.61 -15.47
C GLU A 292 -19.20 21.47 -15.50
N GLY A 293 -19.24 22.47 -16.37
CA GLY A 293 -20.33 23.44 -16.41
C GLY A 293 -20.47 24.18 -17.73
N VAL A 294 -21.59 24.88 -17.87
CA VAL A 294 -21.91 25.71 -19.03
C VAL A 294 -21.76 27.18 -18.64
N VAL A 295 -21.00 27.92 -19.44
CA VAL A 295 -20.80 29.37 -19.27
C VAL A 295 -21.89 30.12 -20.02
N TYR A 296 -22.61 30.99 -19.32
CA TYR A 296 -23.50 31.99 -19.90
C TYR A 296 -22.80 33.35 -19.85
N ASN A 297 -22.67 33.96 -21.02
CA ASN A 297 -22.09 35.29 -21.21
C ASN A 297 -22.96 36.09 -22.19
N GLN A 298 -22.59 37.34 -22.45
CA GLN A 298 -23.27 38.22 -23.44
C GLN A 298 -24.75 38.52 -23.12
N PHE A 299 -25.08 38.75 -21.84
CA PHE A 299 -26.43 39.23 -21.49
C PHE A 299 -26.69 40.62 -22.08
N LEU A 300 -27.86 40.80 -22.69
CA LEU A 300 -28.28 42.06 -23.29
C LEU A 300 -28.54 43.13 -22.20
N SER A 301 -29.25 42.76 -21.13
CA SER A 301 -29.57 43.64 -20.00
C SER A 301 -28.96 43.15 -18.68
N GLN A 302 -28.76 44.07 -17.74
CA GLN A 302 -28.40 43.73 -16.35
C GLN A 302 -29.56 43.01 -15.64
N ALA A 303 -30.80 43.38 -15.93
CA ALA A 303 -31.99 42.76 -15.33
C ALA A 303 -32.13 41.28 -15.72
N ASP A 304 -31.81 40.97 -16.98
CA ASP A 304 -31.80 39.60 -17.52
C ASP A 304 -30.79 38.71 -16.81
N PHE A 305 -29.58 39.25 -16.61
CA PHE A 305 -28.51 38.58 -15.87
C PHE A 305 -28.93 38.29 -14.43
N VAL A 306 -29.46 39.30 -13.72
CA VAL A 306 -29.91 39.16 -12.32
C VAL A 306 -31.02 38.10 -12.21
N THR A 307 -31.99 38.13 -13.11
CA THR A 307 -33.12 37.18 -13.08
C THR A 307 -32.65 35.74 -13.30
N LEU A 308 -31.76 35.52 -14.27
CA LEU A 308 -31.24 34.18 -14.55
C LEU A 308 -30.29 33.68 -13.44
N ARG A 309 -29.48 34.59 -12.87
CA ARG A 309 -28.61 34.33 -11.71
C ARG A 309 -29.44 33.88 -10.51
N ASP A 310 -30.47 34.63 -10.16
CA ASP A 310 -31.29 34.38 -8.97
C ASP A 310 -32.06 33.06 -9.11
N TYR A 311 -32.54 32.75 -10.32
CA TYR A 311 -33.12 31.44 -10.61
C TYR A 311 -32.08 30.32 -10.44
N ALA A 312 -30.91 30.42 -11.09
CA ALA A 312 -29.86 29.41 -10.98
C ALA A 312 -29.33 29.23 -9.54
N GLN A 313 -29.34 30.29 -8.74
CA GLN A 313 -29.00 30.25 -7.32
C GLN A 313 -30.10 29.56 -6.51
N SER A 314 -31.38 29.80 -6.81
CA SER A 314 -32.52 29.16 -6.14
C SER A 314 -32.59 27.64 -6.32
N ILE A 315 -32.19 27.15 -7.50
CA ILE A 315 -32.10 25.72 -7.80
C ILE A 315 -30.73 25.12 -7.46
N ASN A 316 -29.84 25.90 -6.84
CA ASN A 316 -28.51 25.50 -6.36
C ASN A 316 -27.60 24.87 -7.44
N VAL A 317 -27.68 25.37 -8.67
CA VAL A 317 -26.86 24.92 -9.81
C VAL A 317 -25.80 25.93 -10.24
N LEU A 318 -25.79 27.12 -9.63
CA LEU A 318 -24.82 28.18 -9.90
C LEU A 318 -23.45 27.82 -9.31
N VAL A 319 -22.43 27.73 -10.17
CA VAL A 319 -21.04 27.39 -9.81
C VAL A 319 -20.20 28.65 -9.60
N HIS A 320 -20.34 29.63 -10.49
CA HIS A 320 -19.58 30.87 -10.43
C HIS A 320 -20.41 32.02 -11.01
N MET A 321 -20.20 33.23 -10.50
CA MET A 321 -20.81 34.45 -11.03
C MET A 321 -19.83 35.61 -10.96
N ASN A 322 -19.93 36.49 -11.96
CA ASN A 322 -19.24 37.78 -11.98
C ASN A 322 -20.19 38.83 -12.55
N GLU A 323 -20.60 39.76 -11.68
CA GLU A 323 -21.57 40.80 -12.01
C GLU A 323 -20.99 41.87 -12.93
N ARG A 324 -19.68 42.14 -12.82
CA ARG A 324 -19.00 43.17 -13.62
C ARG A 324 -18.97 42.78 -15.10
N THR A 325 -18.69 41.51 -15.38
CA THR A 325 -18.64 40.97 -16.75
C THR A 325 -19.96 40.39 -17.20
N ARG A 326 -20.97 40.32 -16.32
CA ARG A 326 -22.25 39.63 -16.56
C ARG A 326 -22.01 38.21 -17.07
N THR A 327 -21.23 37.44 -16.33
CA THR A 327 -20.91 36.05 -16.67
C THR A 327 -21.31 35.15 -15.51
N MET A 328 -21.98 34.05 -15.82
CA MET A 328 -22.33 33.02 -14.83
C MET A 328 -22.00 31.63 -15.38
N VAL A 329 -21.62 30.72 -14.49
CA VAL A 329 -21.33 29.33 -14.81
C VAL A 329 -22.31 28.46 -14.04
N VAL A 330 -22.98 27.56 -14.75
CA VAL A 330 -23.96 26.63 -14.18
C VAL A 330 -23.44 25.20 -14.34
N THR A 331 -23.79 24.30 -13.42
CA THR A 331 -23.47 22.88 -13.57
C THR A 331 -24.05 22.29 -14.86
N LYS A 332 -23.39 21.30 -15.44
CA LYS A 332 -23.88 20.63 -16.66
C LYS A 332 -25.30 20.07 -16.49
N ASN A 333 -25.60 19.50 -15.32
CA ASN A 333 -26.92 18.93 -15.01
C ASN A 333 -28.00 20.02 -14.87
N GLY A 334 -27.65 21.22 -14.39
CA GLY A 334 -28.58 22.34 -14.23
C GLY A 334 -28.84 23.14 -15.51
N HIS A 335 -28.09 22.90 -16.58
CA HIS A 335 -28.20 23.66 -17.83
C HIS A 335 -29.61 23.63 -18.43
N ASP A 336 -30.24 22.47 -18.46
CA ASP A 336 -31.54 22.28 -19.11
C ASP A 336 -32.66 23.03 -18.39
N ASP A 337 -32.62 23.08 -17.05
CA ASP A 337 -33.60 23.78 -16.24
C ASP A 337 -33.46 25.30 -16.38
N VAL A 338 -32.23 25.82 -16.32
CA VAL A 338 -31.93 27.24 -16.54
C VAL A 338 -32.35 27.67 -17.95
N LYS A 339 -32.09 26.84 -18.96
CA LYS A 339 -32.50 27.10 -20.36
C LYS A 339 -34.01 27.09 -20.54
N ARG A 340 -34.73 26.16 -19.89
CA ARG A 340 -36.20 26.11 -19.91
C ARG A 340 -36.81 27.35 -19.27
N PHE A 341 -36.27 27.78 -18.13
CA PHE A 341 -36.70 29.01 -17.47
C PHE A 341 -36.50 30.23 -18.37
N TRP A 342 -35.31 30.39 -18.96
CA TRP A 342 -35.01 31.50 -19.86
C TRP A 342 -35.95 31.56 -21.07
N LYS A 343 -36.25 30.40 -21.69
CA LYS A 343 -37.23 30.33 -22.80
C LYS A 343 -38.64 30.74 -22.40
N ARG A 344 -39.06 30.50 -21.16
CA ARG A 344 -40.38 30.93 -20.65
C ARG A 344 -40.36 32.43 -20.36
N TYR A 345 -39.31 32.93 -19.73
CA TYR A 345 -39.13 34.35 -19.40
C TYR A 345 -39.08 35.23 -20.66
N SER A 346 -38.28 34.85 -21.66
CA SER A 346 -38.16 35.58 -22.92
C SER A 346 -39.44 35.60 -23.75
N LYS A 347 -40.34 34.62 -23.60
CA LYS A 347 -41.66 34.61 -24.25
C LYS A 347 -42.71 35.46 -23.51
N SER A 348 -42.49 35.74 -22.23
CA SER A 348 -43.40 36.53 -21.39
C SER A 348 -43.03 38.02 -21.34
N GLY A 349 -41.80 38.38 -21.71
CA GLY A 349 -41.29 39.75 -21.72
C GLY A 349 -41.20 40.38 -23.11
N GLY A 350 -41.96 39.87 -24.09
CA GLY A 350 -42.09 40.41 -25.44
C GLY A 350 -43.40 41.16 -25.62
#